data_AF-A0A967GZK9-F1
#
_entry.id   AF-A0A967GZK9-F1
#
_cell.length_a   1.000
_cell.length_b   1.000
_cell.length_c   1.000
_cell.angle_alpha   90.00
_cell.angle_beta   90.00
_cell.angle_gamma   90.00
#
_symmetry.space_group_name_H-M   'P 1'
#
loop_
_entity.id
_entity.type
_entity.pdbx_description
1 polymer ?
#
loop_
_entity_poly.entity_id
_entity_poly.type
_entity_poly.pdbx_seq_one_letter_code
_entity_poly.pdbx_strand_id
1 'polypeptide(L)' 'EPLVVDPVAIDFGPDGKLWVCEMHDYPEGLDGNYEPGGRIRFLEDTDRDGQYDKSTLFAEELPFPTGVGVWRNGV' A
#
# COMPACT_ATOMS: atom_id res chain seq x y z
N GLU A 1 -8.09 -10.71 -8.86
CA GLU A 1 -7.15 -9.58 -9.10
C GLU A 1 -6.03 -9.63 -8.06
N PRO A 2 -4.84 -9.05 -8.34
CA PRO A 2 -3.77 -8.98 -7.34
C PRO A 2 -4.16 -8.03 -6.19
N LEU A 3 -3.68 -8.30 -4.98
CA LEU A 3 -3.96 -7.48 -3.80
C LEU A 3 -3.16 -6.17 -3.75
N VAL A 4 -2.05 -6.12 -4.48
CA VAL A 4 -1.10 -4.99 -4.55
C VAL A 4 -0.66 -4.78 -6.00
N VAL A 5 -0.19 -3.57 -6.30
CA VAL A 5 0.33 -3.16 -7.61
C VAL A 5 1.56 -2.28 -7.35
N ASP A 6 2.68 -2.62 -7.98
CA ASP A 6 3.96 -1.89 -7.86
C ASP A 6 4.38 -1.56 -6.40
N PRO A 7 4.45 -2.56 -5.49
CA PRO A 7 4.84 -2.33 -4.10
C PRO A 7 6.34 -1.96 -4.00
N VAL A 8 6.63 -0.92 -3.22
CA VAL A 8 7.99 -0.41 -3.00
C VAL A 8 8.45 -0.53 -1.54
N ALA A 9 7.53 -0.58 -0.60
CA ALA A 9 7.83 -0.82 0.81
C ALA A 9 6.64 -1.48 1.52
N ILE A 10 6.91 -2.20 2.60
CA ILE A 10 5.90 -2.83 3.44
C ILE A 10 6.22 -2.67 4.93
N ASP A 11 5.19 -2.73 5.78
CA ASP A 11 5.34 -2.83 7.23
C ASP A 11 4.20 -3.65 7.86
N PHE A 12 4.48 -4.39 8.93
CA PHE A 12 3.48 -5.19 9.64
C PHE A 12 2.92 -4.41 10.82
N GLY A 13 1.61 -4.18 10.82
CA GLY A 13 0.92 -3.60 11.95
C GLY A 13 0.72 -4.58 13.10
N PRO A 14 0.65 -4.11 14.36
CA PRO A 14 0.34 -4.97 15.51
C PRO A 14 -1.11 -5.50 15.48
N ASP A 15 -1.95 -4.96 14.61
CA ASP A 15 -3.30 -5.45 14.32
C ASP A 15 -3.32 -6.60 13.29
N GLY A 16 -2.14 -7.07 12.85
CA GLY A 16 -1.99 -8.17 11.90
C GLY A 16 -2.11 -7.76 10.43
N LYS A 17 -2.33 -6.47 10.15
CA LYS A 17 -2.41 -5.97 8.77
C LYS A 17 -1.03 -5.80 8.17
N LEU A 18 -0.92 -6.11 6.87
CA LEU A 18 0.28 -5.80 6.08
C LEU A 18 0.04 -4.49 5.35
N TRP A 19 0.77 -3.45 5.75
CA TRP A 19 0.75 -2.15 5.11
C TRP A 19 1.70 -2.13 3.91
N VAL A 20 1.25 -1.54 2.81
CA VAL A 20 1.95 -1.57 1.53
C VAL A 20 1.99 -0.16 0.96
N CYS A 21 3.20 0.32 0.69
CA CYS A 21 3.46 1.52 -0.11
C CYS A 21 3.64 1.11 -1.56
N GLU A 22 2.95 1.79 -2.45
CA GLU A 22 2.97 1.51 -3.88
C GLU A 22 3.30 2.78 -4.67
N MET A 23 4.03 2.61 -5.77
CA MET A 23 4.53 3.72 -6.57
C MET A 23 4.18 3.50 -8.06
N HIS A 24 2.89 3.60 -8.36
CA HIS A 24 2.37 3.41 -9.73
C HIS A 24 2.69 4.58 -10.68
N ASP A 25 3.07 5.72 -10.11
CA ASP A 25 3.48 6.93 -10.82
C ASP A 25 4.95 6.94 -11.25
N TYR A 26 5.72 5.89 -11.00
CA TYR A 26 7.12 5.88 -11.40
C TYR A 26 7.32 5.51 -12.88
N PRO A 27 8.21 6.20 -13.63
CA PRO A 27 8.99 7.39 -13.23
C PRO A 27 8.35 8.73 -13.63
N GLU A 28 7.28 8.73 -14.43
CA GLU A 28 6.80 9.93 -15.16
C GLU A 28 5.43 10.46 -14.69
N GLY A 29 4.85 9.91 -13.62
CA GLY A 29 3.45 10.14 -13.24
C GLY A 29 2.50 9.15 -13.90
N LEU A 30 1.24 9.13 -13.45
CA LEU A 30 0.20 8.27 -14.05
C LEU A 30 -0.09 8.61 -15.52
N ASP A 31 0.06 9.87 -15.91
CA ASP A 31 -0.29 10.40 -17.24
C ASP A 31 0.93 10.90 -18.04
N GLY A 32 2.15 10.75 -17.50
CA GLY A 32 3.38 11.29 -18.07
C GLY A 32 3.64 12.78 -17.75
N ASN A 33 2.80 13.44 -16.94
CA ASN A 33 2.97 14.82 -16.49
C ASN A 33 3.17 14.94 -14.97
N TYR A 34 3.76 13.92 -14.34
CA TYR A 34 3.97 13.85 -12.89
C TYR A 34 2.68 13.87 -12.07
N GLU A 35 1.55 13.40 -12.63
CA GLU A 35 0.34 13.14 -11.85
C GLU A 35 0.62 12.09 -10.75
N PRO A 36 0.39 12.42 -9.46
CA PRO A 36 0.62 11.51 -8.35
C PRO A 36 -0.22 10.24 -8.45
N GLY A 37 0.43 9.10 -8.30
CA GLY A 37 -0.18 7.78 -8.40
C GLY A 37 0.20 6.84 -7.28
N GLY A 38 1.04 7.30 -6.36
CA GLY A 38 1.40 6.57 -5.18
C GLY A 38 0.20 6.31 -4.27
N ARG A 39 0.19 5.14 -3.64
CA ARG A 39 -0.91 4.67 -2.78
C ARG A 39 -0.38 3.97 -1.55
N ILE A 40 -1.11 4.09 -0.45
CA ILE A 40 -0.96 3.23 0.72
C ILE A 40 -2.18 2.32 0.78
N ARG A 41 -1.95 1.01 0.86
CA ARG A 41 -2.97 0.01 1.13
C ARG A 41 -2.62 -0.77 2.37
N PHE A 42 -3.61 -1.43 2.95
CA PHE A 42 -3.37 -2.51 3.91
C PHE A 42 -4.08 -3.78 3.47
N LEU A 43 -3.45 -4.92 3.76
CA LEU A 43 -4.00 -6.23 3.51
C LEU A 43 -4.51 -6.88 4.80
N GLU A 44 -5.61 -7.62 4.70
CA GLU A 44 -6.25 -8.36 5.79
C GLU A 44 -6.44 -9.82 5.40
N ASP A 45 -6.15 -10.72 6.34
CA ASP A 45 -6.55 -12.13 6.31
C ASP A 45 -7.88 -12.21 7.09
N THR A 46 -8.98 -12.33 6.35
CA THR A 46 -10.35 -12.28 6.86
C THR A 46 -10.89 -13.65 7.23
N ASP A 47 -10.30 -14.74 6.73
CA ASP A 47 -10.70 -16.12 7.02
C ASP A 47 -9.75 -16.87 7.96
N ARG A 48 -8.62 -16.26 8.31
CA ARG A 48 -7.57 -16.72 9.23
C ARG A 48 -6.84 -17.97 8.73
N ASP A 49 -6.68 -18.11 7.42
CA ASP A 49 -5.93 -19.21 6.81
C ASP A 49 -4.42 -18.93 6.70
N GLY A 50 -3.97 -17.73 7.07
CA GLY A 50 -2.58 -17.28 6.99
C GLY A 50 -2.21 -16.63 5.66
N GLN A 51 -3.16 -16.48 4.74
CA GLN A 51 -3.02 -15.77 3.48
C GLN A 51 -3.88 -14.51 3.53
N TYR A 52 -3.28 -13.38 3.20
CA TYR A 52 -4.05 -12.16 2.99
C TYR A 52 -5.01 -12.35 1.80
N ASP A 53 -6.29 -12.00 1.98
CA ASP A 53 -7.34 -12.16 0.96
C ASP A 53 -8.07 -10.86 0.62
N LYS A 54 -7.90 -9.82 1.45
CA LYS A 54 -8.55 -8.52 1.26
C LYS A 54 -7.54 -7.39 1.19
N SER A 55 -7.77 -6.47 0.27
CA SER A 55 -6.98 -5.24 0.09
C SER A 55 -7.87 -4.02 0.29
N THR A 56 -7.42 -3.06 1.10
CA THR A 56 -8.14 -1.82 1.35
C THR A 56 -7.24 -0.62 1.07
N LEU A 57 -7.74 0.33 0.29
CA LEU A 57 -7.07 1.60 0.03
C LEU A 57 -7.16 2.50 1.27
N PHE A 58 -6.02 2.98 1.75
CA PHE A 58 -5.92 3.87 2.89
C PHE A 58 -5.62 5.32 2.49
N ALA A 59 -4.67 5.50 1.56
CA ALA A 59 -4.33 6.79 0.99
C ALA A 59 -3.96 6.65 -0.49
N GLU A 60 -4.21 7.69 -1.27
CA GLU A 60 -3.88 7.78 -2.69
C GLU A 60 -3.43 9.20 -3.06
N GLU A 61 -3.07 9.41 -4.32
CA GLU A 61 -2.54 10.67 -4.84
C GLU A 61 -1.25 11.11 -4.12
N LEU A 62 -0.46 10.14 -3.65
CA LEU A 62 0.83 10.42 -3.02
C LEU A 62 1.90 10.58 -4.10
N PRO A 63 2.68 11.68 -4.10
CA PRO A 63 3.71 11.88 -5.10
C PRO A 63 4.95 11.05 -4.74
N PHE A 64 5.24 10.02 -5.55
CA PHE A 64 6.46 9.20 -5.44
C PHE A 64 6.79 8.72 -4.01
N PRO A 65 5.84 8.06 -3.30
CA PRO A 65 6.10 7.58 -1.95
C PRO A 65 7.10 6.41 -1.98
N THR A 66 8.02 6.39 -1.01
CA THR A 66 9.12 5.41 -0.97
C THR A 66 9.07 4.49 0.25
N GLY A 67 8.14 4.72 1.17
CA GLY A 67 8.09 4.04 2.45
C GLY A 67 6.72 4.11 3.12
N VAL A 68 6.46 3.14 3.97
CA VAL A 68 5.36 3.13 4.93
C VAL A 68 5.91 2.65 6.27
N GLY A 69 5.39 3.21 7.36
CA GLY A 69 5.78 2.80 8.71
C GLY A 69 4.56 2.91 9.61
N VAL A 70 4.21 1.81 10.25
CA VAL A 70 3.08 1.75 11.16
C VAL A 70 3.48 2.37 12.50
N TRP A 71 2.65 3.27 13.01
CA TRP A 71 2.88 3.87 14.32
C TRP A 71 1.88 3.37 15.37
N ARG A 72 2.40 3.13 16.57
CA ARG A 72 1.70 2.59 17.76
C ARG A 72 0.86 1.36 17.45
N ASN A 73 -0.46 1.53 17.33
CA ASN A 73 -1.45 0.45 17.26
C ASN A 73 -1.96 0.21 15.84
N GLY A 74 -1.32 0.77 14.80
CA GLY A 74 -1.77 0.57 13.41
C GLY A 74 -2.07 1.84 12.61
N VAL A 75 -1.54 3.00 12.96
CA VAL A 75 -1.75 4.27 12.22
C VAL A 75 -0.42 4.90 11.91
#